data_AF-A0A0F8XEZ5-F1
#
_entry.id   AF-A0A0F8XEZ5-F1
#
_cell.length_a   1.000
_cell.length_b   1.000
_cell.length_c   1.000
_cell.angle_alpha   90.00
_cell.angle_beta   90.00
_cell.angle_gamma   90.00
#
_symmetry.space_group_name_H-M   'P 1'
#
loop_
_entity.id
_entity.type
_entity.pdbx_description
1 polymer ?
#
loop_
_entity_poly.entity_id
_entity_poly.type
_entity_poly.pdbx_seq_one_letter_code
_entity_poly.pdbx_strand_id
1 'polypeptide(L)'
;MNIKGFISKAKNRQTTIIRHIVQVIAFLLINYILIELIFSINLLSLDSLVKVLPILNSPRSPISNGAGILEYIFFSITEGIFPLFLIGVLALVLVFTNRFFCGWICPIGAIQDVCAGIPVKTKKMKISTHKSLLKIKYVFVILIILIIIPLLVTRSSNNLFYLDYRENLGDFGDKPMSYFSLAEYIFVFFPNIMSEMITGGSLRPLFSNFIVIVIFFFYLIVILLSIWYPRFYCRYLCPFAAVASSISEFSLLKLSRNPVRCVGRTECGVCEKVCPKQIRMLDEHFEFFTGNGECNLCLKCKERCPYEAITVRFG
;
A
#
# COMPACT_ATOMS: atom_id res chain seq x y z
N MET A 1 15.59 -4.26 -38.33
CA MET A 1 16.45 -4.65 -37.18
C MET A 1 15.59 -5.28 -36.10
N ASN A 2 15.94 -6.49 -35.64
CA ASN A 2 15.01 -7.41 -34.96
C ASN A 2 15.06 -7.23 -33.42
N ILE A 3 13.91 -6.95 -32.80
CA ILE A 3 13.69 -6.69 -31.36
C ILE A 3 14.26 -7.80 -30.43
N LYS A 4 14.46 -9.01 -30.96
CA LYS A 4 15.01 -10.16 -30.23
C LYS A 4 16.46 -9.96 -29.75
N GLY A 5 17.26 -9.10 -30.41
CA GLY A 5 18.64 -8.83 -30.01
C GLY A 5 18.81 -8.02 -28.72
N PHE A 6 17.81 -7.20 -28.36
CA PHE A 6 17.85 -6.41 -27.12
C PHE A 6 17.36 -7.17 -25.88
N ILE A 7 16.67 -8.30 -26.08
CA ILE A 7 16.13 -9.12 -24.98
C ILE A 7 17.25 -9.94 -24.30
N SER A 8 18.41 -10.12 -24.94
CA SER A 8 19.51 -10.97 -24.41
C SER A 8 20.53 -10.26 -23.52
N LYS A 9 20.53 -8.91 -23.42
CA LYS A 9 21.30 -8.27 -22.36
C LYS A 9 20.52 -8.45 -21.07
N ALA A 10 20.90 -9.47 -20.31
CA ALA A 10 20.52 -9.68 -18.91
C ALA A 10 20.86 -8.41 -18.12
N LYS A 11 20.01 -7.40 -18.22
CA LYS A 11 20.20 -6.13 -17.53
C LYS A 11 20.10 -6.46 -16.05
N ASN A 12 21.16 -6.07 -15.35
CA ASN A 12 21.42 -6.44 -13.97
C ASN A 12 20.18 -6.15 -13.11
N ARG A 13 19.64 -7.17 -12.42
CA ARG A 13 18.43 -7.05 -11.58
C ARG A 13 18.72 -6.33 -10.25
N GLN A 14 19.79 -5.55 -10.19
CA GLN A 14 20.29 -4.87 -9.00
C GLN A 14 19.20 -4.06 -8.30
N THR A 15 18.39 -3.30 -9.04
CA THR A 15 17.39 -2.43 -8.41
C THR A 15 16.25 -3.26 -7.81
N THR A 16 15.82 -4.31 -8.50
CA THR A 16 14.80 -5.23 -7.97
C THR A 16 15.31 -5.99 -6.74
N ILE A 17 16.57 -6.44 -6.74
CA ILE A 17 17.19 -7.15 -5.62
C ILE A 17 17.32 -6.22 -4.40
N ILE A 18 17.93 -5.03 -4.58
CA ILE A 18 18.07 -4.05 -3.50
C ILE A 18 16.69 -3.70 -2.93
N ARG A 19 15.69 -3.50 -3.78
CA ARG A 19 14.32 -3.21 -3.33
C ARG A 19 13.72 -4.33 -2.50
N HIS A 20 13.90 -5.60 -2.88
CA HIS A 20 13.42 -6.73 -2.07
C HIS A 20 14.17 -6.82 -0.73
N ILE A 21 15.49 -6.57 -0.72
CA ILE A 21 16.27 -6.52 0.52
C ILE A 21 15.73 -5.42 1.44
N VAL A 22 15.51 -4.21 0.92
CA VAL A 22 14.92 -3.09 1.69
C VAL A 22 13.53 -3.46 2.20
N GLN A 23 12.70 -4.12 1.39
CA GLN A 23 11.37 -4.56 1.81
C GLN A 23 11.42 -5.59 2.94
N VAL A 24 12.35 -6.56 2.89
CA VAL A 24 12.52 -7.56 3.95
C VAL A 24 13.05 -6.92 5.23
N ILE A 25 14.07 -6.06 5.12
CA ILE A 25 14.61 -5.32 6.27
C ILE A 25 13.53 -4.44 6.89
N ALA A 26 12.78 -3.68 6.08
CA ALA A 26 11.66 -2.87 6.56
C ALA A 26 10.58 -3.73 7.21
N PHE A 27 10.21 -4.88 6.62
CA PHE A 27 9.25 -5.80 7.21
C PHE A 27 9.69 -6.29 8.59
N LEU A 28 10.96 -6.68 8.73
CA LEU A 28 11.52 -7.14 10.00
C LEU A 28 11.59 -6.00 11.03
N LEU A 29 12.04 -4.81 10.63
CA LEU A 29 12.10 -3.64 11.51
C LEU A 29 10.72 -3.20 11.98
N ILE A 30 9.72 -3.22 11.10
CA ILE A 30 8.33 -2.88 11.43
C ILE A 30 7.72 -3.92 12.38
N ASN A 31 8.08 -5.20 12.19
CA ASN A 31 7.65 -6.30 13.06
C ASN A 31 8.77 -6.69 14.01
N TYR A 32 9.36 -5.72 14.71
CA TYR A 32 10.53 -5.95 15.57
C TYR A 32 10.30 -7.03 16.64
N ILE A 33 9.06 -7.27 17.08
CA ILE A 33 8.77 -8.39 17.99
C ILE A 33 8.98 -9.75 17.32
N LEU A 34 8.82 -9.88 15.99
CA LEU A 34 9.27 -11.07 15.27
C LEU A 34 10.79 -11.24 15.38
N ILE A 35 11.56 -10.15 15.42
CA ILE A 35 13.02 -10.20 15.64
C ILE A 35 13.31 -10.63 17.08
N GLU A 36 12.61 -10.07 18.08
CA GLU A 36 12.77 -10.48 19.48
C GLU A 36 12.45 -11.97 19.68
N LEU A 37 11.42 -12.47 18.99
CA LEU A 37 10.99 -13.87 19.06
C LEU A 37 11.92 -14.83 18.30
N ILE A 38 12.50 -14.39 17.17
CA ILE A 38 13.45 -15.20 16.38
C ILE A 38 14.85 -15.21 16.99
N PHE A 39 15.33 -14.09 17.53
CA PHE A 39 16.71 -13.95 18.00
C PHE A 39 16.87 -13.95 19.52
N SER A 40 15.79 -13.95 20.32
CA SER A 40 15.83 -13.93 21.79
C SER A 40 16.67 -12.77 22.36
N ILE A 41 16.61 -11.60 21.72
CA ILE A 41 17.30 -10.37 22.13
C ILE A 41 16.26 -9.40 22.70
N ASN A 42 16.52 -8.80 23.87
CA ASN A 42 15.67 -7.75 24.45
C ASN A 42 16.01 -6.38 23.85
N LEU A 43 15.13 -5.79 23.03
CA LEU A 43 15.33 -4.51 22.34
C LEU A 43 14.51 -3.36 22.96
N LEU A 44 14.32 -3.39 24.28
CA LEU A 44 13.60 -2.38 25.08
C LEU A 44 14.05 -0.92 24.86
N SER A 45 15.30 -0.69 24.44
CA SER A 45 15.87 0.65 24.21
C SER A 45 15.45 1.31 22.89
N LEU A 46 14.87 0.57 21.95
CA LEU A 46 14.41 1.08 20.64
C LEU A 46 12.91 1.42 20.61
N ASP A 47 12.18 1.15 21.70
CA ASP A 47 10.73 1.30 21.81
C ASP A 47 10.26 2.75 21.56
N SER A 48 11.08 3.77 21.88
CA SER A 48 10.75 5.18 21.65
C SER A 48 11.05 5.68 20.24
N LEU A 49 12.00 5.06 19.52
CA LEU A 49 12.50 5.55 18.23
C LEU A 49 11.76 4.93 17.03
N VAL A 50 11.31 3.67 17.18
CA VAL A 50 10.58 2.92 16.13
C VAL A 50 9.07 3.22 16.14
N LYS A 51 8.50 3.66 17.27
CA LYS A 51 7.10 4.10 17.42
C LYS A 51 6.67 5.25 16.49
N VAL A 52 7.63 6.01 15.95
CA VAL A 52 7.37 7.21 15.13
C VAL A 52 7.54 6.93 13.64
N LEU A 53 7.64 5.65 13.22
CA LEU A 53 7.85 5.34 11.81
C LEU A 53 6.60 5.64 10.96
N PRO A 54 6.72 6.43 9.89
CA PRO A 54 5.58 7.12 9.31
C PRO A 54 4.40 6.32 8.78
N ILE A 55 4.50 5.03 8.43
CA ILE A 55 3.62 4.59 7.34
C ILE A 55 2.70 3.39 7.60
N LEU A 56 3.02 2.31 8.32
CA LEU A 56 2.09 1.16 8.36
C LEU A 56 2.28 0.21 9.56
N ASN A 57 1.39 0.24 10.56
CA ASN A 57 0.76 -0.98 11.12
C ASN A 57 -0.39 -0.66 12.11
N SER A 58 -1.37 -1.57 12.11
CA SER A 58 -2.67 -1.40 12.72
C SER A 58 -2.66 -1.51 14.26
N PRO A 59 -3.52 -0.77 14.97
CA PRO A 59 -3.36 -0.48 16.40
C PRO A 59 -3.49 -1.64 17.39
N ARG A 60 -3.69 -2.90 17.00
CA ARG A 60 -3.87 -4.01 17.98
C ARG A 60 -3.39 -5.38 17.46
N SER A 61 -2.11 -5.55 17.16
CA SER A 61 -1.50 -6.88 17.29
C SER A 61 -0.95 -7.02 18.72
N PRO A 62 -1.05 -8.20 19.36
CA PRO A 62 -0.38 -8.48 20.64
C PRO A 62 1.16 -8.44 20.55
N ILE A 63 1.70 -8.15 19.37
CA ILE A 63 3.08 -8.42 18.94
C ILE A 63 3.73 -7.12 18.43
N SER A 64 3.29 -5.90 18.78
CA SER A 64 4.07 -4.68 18.48
C SER A 64 3.53 -3.42 19.18
N ASN A 65 4.35 -2.79 20.02
CA ASN A 65 4.09 -1.45 20.55
C ASN A 65 4.50 -0.39 19.51
N GLY A 66 3.75 -0.21 18.41
CA GLY A 66 4.01 0.89 17.47
C GLY A 66 3.00 0.97 16.33
N ALA A 67 2.37 2.13 16.16
CA ALA A 67 1.42 2.41 15.08
C ALA A 67 2.09 3.24 13.96
N GLY A 68 1.67 3.03 12.70
CA GLY A 68 2.03 3.92 11.59
C GLY A 68 1.30 5.27 11.67
N ILE A 69 1.84 6.35 11.09
CA ILE A 69 1.19 7.68 11.13
C ILE A 69 -0.22 7.65 10.52
N LEU A 70 -0.47 6.80 9.53
CA LEU A 70 -1.81 6.69 8.95
C LEU A 70 -2.86 6.16 9.92
N GLU A 71 -2.60 5.03 10.58
CA GLU A 71 -3.53 4.50 11.57
C GLU A 71 -3.69 5.46 12.74
N TYR A 72 -2.61 6.15 13.14
CA TYR A 72 -2.69 7.17 14.18
C TYR A 72 -3.50 8.40 13.75
N ILE A 73 -3.41 8.84 12.49
CA ILE A 73 -4.27 9.89 11.93
C ILE A 73 -5.73 9.46 12.06
N PHE A 74 -6.08 8.26 11.60
CA PHE A 74 -7.46 7.78 11.66
C PHE A 74 -7.95 7.60 13.11
N PHE A 75 -7.11 7.07 13.99
CA PHE A 75 -7.41 6.91 15.41
C PHE A 75 -7.60 8.26 16.12
N SER A 76 -6.76 9.25 15.84
CA SER A 76 -6.92 10.59 16.40
C SER A 76 -8.26 11.20 15.97
N ILE A 77 -8.62 11.00 14.71
CA ILE A 77 -9.89 11.49 14.18
C ILE A 77 -11.08 10.77 14.84
N THR A 78 -11.02 9.46 15.10
CA THR A 78 -12.10 8.75 15.79
C THR A 78 -12.27 9.21 17.24
N GLU A 79 -11.18 9.60 17.91
CA GLU A 79 -11.22 10.25 19.23
C GLU A 79 -11.66 11.74 19.17
N GLY A 80 -11.89 12.24 17.95
CA GLY A 80 -12.32 13.59 17.61
C GLY A 80 -11.25 14.66 17.80
N ILE A 81 -9.98 14.27 17.78
CA ILE A 81 -8.83 15.18 17.73
C ILE A 81 -8.41 15.29 16.27
N PHE A 82 -8.40 16.51 15.72
CA PHE A 82 -7.96 16.73 14.34
C PHE A 82 -6.41 16.68 14.24
N PRO A 83 -5.81 15.67 13.59
CA PRO A 83 -4.37 15.45 13.63
C PRO A 83 -3.63 16.24 12.54
N LEU A 84 -3.79 17.57 12.52
CA LEU A 84 -3.25 18.46 11.48
C LEU A 84 -1.74 18.27 11.29
N PHE A 85 -0.99 18.17 12.40
CA PHE A 85 0.46 17.98 12.36
C PHE A 85 0.87 16.71 11.60
N LEU A 86 0.22 15.58 11.90
CA LEU A 86 0.53 14.29 11.29
C LEU A 86 0.14 14.24 9.81
N ILE A 87 -1.01 14.83 9.46
CA ILE A 87 -1.43 14.99 8.06
C ILE A 87 -0.41 15.85 7.31
N GLY A 88 0.05 16.94 7.92
CA GLY A 88 1.07 17.83 7.35
C GLY A 88 2.40 17.12 7.10
N VAL A 89 2.89 16.36 8.09
CA VAL A 89 4.12 15.56 7.95
C VAL A 89 3.96 14.51 6.85
N LEU A 90 2.86 13.77 6.81
CA LEU A 90 2.59 12.79 5.78
C LEU A 90 2.52 13.42 4.38
N ALA A 91 1.81 14.54 4.24
CA ALA A 91 1.70 15.28 3.00
C ALA A 91 3.07 15.76 2.52
N LEU A 92 3.87 16.33 3.42
CA LEU A 92 5.23 16.77 3.12
C LEU A 92 6.08 15.60 2.63
N VAL A 93 6.07 14.47 3.34
CA VAL A 93 6.81 13.28 2.94
C VAL A 93 6.40 12.79 1.55
N LEU A 94 5.10 12.75 1.25
CA LEU A 94 4.57 12.35 -0.06
C LEU A 94 4.90 13.35 -1.17
N VAL A 95 4.91 14.65 -0.86
CA VAL A 95 5.36 15.69 -1.81
C VAL A 95 6.85 15.54 -2.07
N PHE A 96 7.70 15.31 -1.07
CA PHE A 96 9.14 15.18 -1.31
C PHE A 96 9.52 13.88 -2.02
N THR A 97 8.88 12.76 -1.68
CA THR A 97 9.33 11.42 -2.08
C THR A 97 8.38 10.68 -3.03
N ASN A 98 7.27 11.31 -3.43
CA ASN A 98 6.20 10.64 -4.16
C ASN A 98 5.70 9.43 -3.33
N ARG A 99 5.26 8.36 -3.98
CA ARG A 99 4.83 7.11 -3.34
C ARG A 99 5.96 6.09 -3.25
N PHE A 100 7.20 6.57 -3.07
CA PHE A 100 8.38 5.71 -2.91
C PHE A 100 8.20 4.69 -1.79
N PHE A 101 7.66 5.11 -0.65
CA PHE A 101 7.40 4.25 0.51
C PHE A 101 6.48 3.06 0.17
N CYS A 102 5.45 3.27 -0.65
CA CYS A 102 4.56 2.19 -1.10
C CYS A 102 5.29 1.18 -2.02
N GLY A 103 6.35 1.62 -2.70
CA GLY A 103 7.20 0.79 -3.55
C GLY A 103 8.22 -0.05 -2.79
N TRP A 104 8.81 0.54 -1.73
CA TRP A 104 10.06 0.07 -1.12
C TRP A 104 9.94 -0.36 0.35
N ILE A 105 9.06 0.25 1.13
CA ILE A 105 9.01 0.06 2.60
C ILE A 105 7.72 -0.66 3.01
N CYS A 106 6.62 -0.43 2.30
CA CYS A 106 5.31 -0.99 2.63
C CYS A 106 5.29 -2.53 2.65
N PRO A 107 4.96 -3.19 3.78
CA PRO A 107 4.90 -4.64 3.89
C PRO A 107 3.84 -5.25 2.97
N ILE A 108 2.71 -4.56 2.80
CA ILE A 108 1.63 -5.00 1.91
C ILE A 108 2.04 -4.97 0.43
N GLY A 109 2.88 -4.01 0.06
CA GLY A 109 3.49 -3.98 -1.27
C GLY A 109 4.45 -5.13 -1.47
N ALA A 110 5.23 -5.49 -0.44
CA ALA A 110 6.16 -6.62 -0.47
C ALA A 110 5.42 -7.96 -0.62
N ILE A 111 4.39 -8.20 0.20
CA ILE A 111 3.57 -9.42 0.12
C ILE A 111 2.97 -9.58 -1.29
N GLN A 112 2.41 -8.52 -1.86
CA GLN A 112 1.87 -8.59 -3.23
C GLN A 112 2.94 -8.79 -4.31
N ASP A 113 4.17 -8.28 -4.11
CA ASP A 113 5.27 -8.55 -5.02
C ASP A 113 5.73 -10.01 -4.94
N VAL A 114 5.69 -10.61 -3.74
CA VAL A 114 5.94 -12.05 -3.52
C VAL A 114 4.85 -12.88 -4.20
N CYS A 115 3.57 -12.54 -4.01
CA CYS A 115 2.46 -13.20 -4.71
C CYS A 115 2.61 -13.12 -6.23
N ALA A 116 3.01 -11.98 -6.77
CA ALA A 116 3.25 -11.79 -8.20
C ALA A 116 4.55 -12.46 -8.71
N GLY A 117 5.41 -12.93 -7.80
CA GLY A 117 6.63 -13.69 -8.10
C GLY A 117 6.39 -15.18 -8.27
N ILE A 118 5.23 -15.70 -7.86
CA ILE A 118 4.81 -17.08 -8.12
C ILE A 118 4.80 -17.31 -9.64
N PRO A 119 5.33 -18.43 -10.15
CA PRO A 119 5.55 -18.68 -11.58
C PRO A 119 4.25 -18.96 -12.36
N VAL A 120 3.31 -18.01 -12.30
CA VAL A 120 2.05 -18.00 -13.04
C VAL A 120 2.12 -16.89 -14.08
N LYS A 121 1.43 -17.05 -15.20
CA LYS A 121 1.36 -16.02 -16.25
C LYS A 121 0.65 -14.78 -15.70
N THR A 122 1.42 -13.73 -15.40
CA THR A 122 0.89 -12.43 -15.00
C THR A 122 -0.03 -11.87 -16.08
N LYS A 123 -1.22 -11.43 -15.70
CA LYS A 123 -2.23 -10.87 -16.59
C LYS A 123 -2.25 -9.35 -16.50
N LYS A 124 -2.71 -8.74 -17.59
CA LYS A 124 -2.91 -7.29 -17.70
C LYS A 124 -4.37 -7.01 -17.94
N MET A 125 -4.89 -6.00 -17.24
CA MET A 125 -6.25 -5.55 -17.45
C MET A 125 -6.33 -4.74 -18.76
N LYS A 126 -7.48 -4.84 -19.46
CA LYS A 126 -7.83 -3.94 -20.55
C LYS A 126 -7.78 -2.49 -20.05
N ILE A 127 -7.31 -1.57 -20.88
CA ILE A 127 -7.06 -0.19 -20.44
C ILE A 127 -8.32 0.54 -19.96
N SER A 128 -9.47 0.31 -20.60
CA SER A 128 -10.75 0.88 -20.20
C SER A 128 -11.16 0.40 -18.81
N THR A 129 -11.10 -0.91 -18.60
CA THR A 129 -11.40 -1.56 -17.32
C THR A 129 -10.43 -1.09 -16.23
N HIS A 130 -9.13 -1.01 -16.54
CA HIS A 130 -8.13 -0.48 -15.63
C HIS A 130 -8.48 0.93 -15.12
N LYS A 131 -8.84 1.86 -16.03
CA LYS A 131 -9.21 3.23 -15.67
C LYS A 131 -10.44 3.28 -14.76
N SER A 132 -11.44 2.42 -14.99
CA SER A 132 -12.62 2.33 -14.13
C SER A 132 -12.28 1.76 -12.75
N LEU A 133 -11.48 0.70 -12.68
CA LEU A 133 -11.07 0.10 -11.40
C LEU A 133 -10.20 1.05 -10.55
N LEU A 134 -9.43 1.95 -11.17
CA LEU A 134 -8.69 2.98 -10.41
C LEU A 134 -9.61 3.94 -9.63
N LYS A 135 -10.88 4.06 -10.03
CA LYS A 135 -11.86 4.89 -9.30
C LYS A 135 -12.37 4.22 -8.02
N ILE A 136 -12.28 2.89 -7.91
CA ILE A 136 -12.84 2.12 -6.79
C ILE A 136 -12.18 2.50 -5.46
N LYS A 137 -10.88 2.74 -5.42
CA LYS A 137 -10.18 3.20 -4.20
C LYS A 137 -10.73 4.52 -3.65
N TYR A 138 -11.29 5.39 -4.49
CA TYR A 138 -11.94 6.63 -4.03
C TYR A 138 -13.30 6.36 -3.39
N VAL A 139 -14.01 5.31 -3.81
CA VAL A 139 -15.25 4.87 -3.14
C VAL A 139 -14.96 4.48 -1.70
N PHE A 140 -13.88 3.72 -1.44
CA PHE A 140 -13.46 3.38 -0.07
C PHE A 140 -13.13 4.63 0.76
N VAL A 141 -12.47 5.63 0.17
CA VAL A 141 -12.21 6.91 0.85
C VAL A 141 -13.51 7.62 1.20
N ILE A 142 -14.48 7.68 0.29
CA ILE A 142 -15.79 8.29 0.54
C ILE A 142 -16.52 7.57 1.67
N LEU A 143 -16.53 6.23 1.68
CA LEU A 143 -17.14 5.43 2.75
C LEU A 143 -16.48 5.72 4.12
N ILE A 144 -15.15 5.80 4.16
CA ILE A 144 -14.42 6.14 5.39
C ILE A 144 -14.76 7.56 5.86
N ILE A 145 -14.82 8.53 4.95
CA ILE A 145 -15.20 9.92 5.26
C ILE A 145 -16.63 10.00 5.80
N LEU A 146 -17.56 9.24 5.24
CA LEU A 146 -18.96 9.18 5.70
C LEU A 146 -19.10 8.65 7.13
N ILE A 147 -18.17 7.83 7.61
CA ILE A 147 -18.14 7.35 9.00
C ILE A 147 -17.43 8.36 9.90
N ILE A 148 -16.32 8.93 9.42
CA ILE A 148 -15.45 9.82 10.18
C ILE A 148 -16.07 11.20 10.45
N ILE A 149 -16.70 11.83 9.45
CA ILE A 149 -17.23 13.19 9.60
C ILE A 149 -18.31 13.24 10.69
N PRO A 150 -19.30 12.34 10.73
CA PRO A 150 -20.26 12.29 11.81
C PRO A 150 -19.59 12.14 13.18
N LEU A 151 -18.62 11.22 13.34
CA LEU A 151 -17.90 11.03 14.60
C LEU A 151 -17.22 12.33 15.08
N LEU A 152 -16.63 13.09 14.17
CA LEU A 152 -15.99 14.36 14.50
C LEU A 152 -17.01 15.44 14.91
N VAL A 153 -18.13 15.53 14.19
CA VAL A 153 -19.20 16.51 14.45
C VAL A 153 -19.92 16.21 15.76
N THR A 154 -20.21 14.94 16.04
CA THR A 154 -20.87 14.53 17.28
C THR A 154 -19.97 14.75 18.48
N ARG A 155 -18.65 14.49 18.36
CA ARG A 155 -17.68 14.80 19.41
C ARG A 155 -17.62 16.29 19.74
N SER A 156 -17.62 17.14 18.71
CA SER A 156 -17.55 18.60 18.86
C SER A 156 -18.82 19.20 19.47
N SER A 157 -19.99 18.62 19.16
CA SER A 157 -21.28 19.13 19.63
C SER A 157 -21.65 18.61 21.02
N ASN A 158 -21.73 17.30 21.22
CA ASN A 158 -22.20 16.68 22.47
C ASN A 158 -21.46 15.37 22.73
N ASN A 159 -20.63 15.35 23.77
CA ASN A 159 -19.86 14.17 24.12
C ASN A 159 -20.72 12.93 24.43
N LEU A 160 -21.89 13.12 25.05
CA LEU A 160 -22.80 12.01 25.36
C LEU A 160 -23.36 11.37 24.08
N PHE A 161 -23.74 12.18 23.10
CA PHE A 161 -24.24 11.72 21.81
C PHE A 161 -23.14 11.06 20.98
N TYR A 162 -21.89 11.52 21.11
CA TYR A 162 -20.73 10.88 20.49
C TYR A 162 -20.51 9.46 21.02
N LEU A 163 -20.59 9.25 22.33
CA LEU A 163 -20.41 7.92 22.93
C LEU A 163 -21.51 6.96 22.48
N ASP A 164 -22.77 7.40 22.51
CA ASP A 164 -23.92 6.61 22.03
C ASP A 164 -23.79 6.28 20.53
N TYR A 165 -23.44 7.26 19.70
CA TYR A 165 -23.22 7.03 18.27
C TYR A 165 -22.06 6.06 17.99
N ARG A 166 -20.95 6.20 18.74
CA ARG A 166 -19.78 5.31 18.64
C ARG A 166 -20.13 3.88 19.04
N GLU A 167 -20.88 3.69 20.12
CA GLU A 167 -21.33 2.38 20.59
C GLU A 167 -22.27 1.71 19.58
N ASN A 168 -23.21 2.48 19.00
CA ASN A 168 -24.11 1.98 17.96
C ASN A 168 -23.41 1.57 16.66
N LEU A 169 -22.28 2.21 16.34
CA LEU A 169 -21.42 1.79 15.22
C LEU A 169 -20.62 0.51 15.53
N GLY A 170 -20.54 0.11 16.79
CA GLY A 170 -19.74 -1.02 17.26
C GLY A 170 -18.28 -0.90 16.85
N ASP A 171 -17.70 -1.99 16.37
CA ASP A 171 -16.29 -2.05 15.96
C ASP A 171 -15.91 -1.02 14.86
N PHE A 172 -16.87 -0.59 14.03
CA PHE A 172 -16.64 0.46 13.02
C PHE A 172 -16.44 1.84 13.63
N GLY A 173 -17.05 2.11 14.80
CA GLY A 173 -16.89 3.35 15.55
C GLY A 173 -15.50 3.49 16.16
N ASP A 174 -14.93 2.36 16.58
CA ASP A 174 -13.57 2.31 17.11
C ASP A 174 -12.49 2.34 16.03
N LYS A 175 -12.71 1.63 14.92
CA LYS A 175 -11.68 1.45 13.88
C LYS A 175 -12.28 1.39 12.47
N PRO A 176 -12.65 2.52 11.86
CA PRO A 176 -13.24 2.52 10.53
C PRO A 176 -12.27 2.04 9.44
N MET A 177 -10.96 2.26 9.60
CA MET A 177 -9.96 1.89 8.59
C MET A 177 -9.55 0.41 8.63
N SER A 178 -9.69 -0.26 9.77
CA SER A 178 -9.23 -1.65 9.95
C SER A 178 -9.88 -2.59 8.93
N TYR A 179 -11.18 -2.40 8.69
CA TYR A 179 -11.99 -3.13 7.73
C TYR A 179 -11.54 -2.98 6.27
N PHE A 180 -10.96 -1.84 5.91
CA PHE A 180 -10.52 -1.53 4.55
C PHE A 180 -9.00 -1.76 4.35
N SER A 181 -8.29 -2.15 5.41
CA SER A 181 -6.86 -2.39 5.41
C SER A 181 -6.52 -3.87 5.21
N LEU A 182 -5.84 -4.19 4.12
CA LEU A 182 -5.25 -5.53 3.93
C LEU A 182 -4.17 -5.84 4.99
N ALA A 183 -3.54 -4.81 5.57
CA ALA A 183 -2.55 -5.02 6.63
C ALA A 183 -3.20 -5.57 7.90
N GLU A 184 -4.32 -4.99 8.31
CA GLU A 184 -5.07 -5.49 9.47
C GLU A 184 -5.52 -6.92 9.23
N TYR A 185 -6.02 -7.20 8.03
CA TYR A 185 -6.44 -8.55 7.67
C TYR A 185 -5.31 -9.58 7.86
N ILE A 186 -4.13 -9.29 7.31
CA ILE A 186 -3.00 -10.24 7.32
C ILE A 186 -2.35 -10.37 8.70
N PHE A 187 -2.19 -9.27 9.43
CA PHE A 187 -1.38 -9.25 10.65
C PHE A 187 -2.18 -9.40 11.95
N VAL A 188 -3.49 -9.15 11.92
CA VAL A 188 -4.33 -9.19 13.12
C VAL A 188 -5.48 -10.17 12.94
N PHE A 189 -6.34 -9.93 11.96
CA PHE A 189 -7.57 -10.69 11.81
C PHE A 189 -7.31 -12.17 11.45
N PHE A 190 -6.44 -12.43 10.47
CA PHE A 190 -6.11 -13.78 10.04
C PHE A 190 -5.42 -14.60 11.14
N PRO A 191 -4.36 -14.12 11.82
CA PRO A 191 -3.74 -14.83 12.93
C PRO A 191 -4.69 -15.13 14.10
N ASN A 192 -5.58 -14.19 14.46
CA ASN A 192 -6.55 -14.40 15.54
C ASN A 192 -7.51 -15.55 15.21
N ILE A 193 -8.11 -15.53 14.01
CA ILE A 193 -8.99 -16.62 13.55
C ILE A 193 -8.23 -17.94 13.48
N MET A 194 -6.99 -17.94 12.98
CA MET A 194 -6.18 -19.17 12.94
C MET A 194 -5.92 -19.70 14.36
N SER A 195 -5.55 -18.84 15.31
CA SER A 195 -5.27 -19.22 16.69
C SER A 195 -6.51 -19.81 17.39
N GLU A 196 -7.67 -19.19 17.19
CA GLU A 196 -8.95 -19.69 17.72
C GLU A 196 -9.36 -21.02 17.10
N MET A 197 -9.13 -21.24 15.80
CA MET A 197 -9.40 -22.52 15.16
C MET A 197 -8.46 -23.63 15.63
N ILE A 198 -7.18 -23.31 15.86
CA ILE A 198 -6.19 -24.28 16.36
C ILE A 198 -6.52 -24.69 17.80
N THR A 199 -6.87 -23.73 18.66
CA THR A 199 -7.18 -23.98 20.08
C THR A 199 -8.57 -24.58 20.29
N GLY A 200 -9.56 -24.12 19.53
CA GLY A 200 -10.96 -24.56 19.63
C GLY A 200 -11.32 -25.76 18.75
N GLY A 201 -10.42 -26.24 17.89
CA GLY A 201 -10.60 -27.43 17.05
C GLY A 201 -11.81 -27.40 16.11
N SER A 202 -12.41 -26.24 15.88
CA SER A 202 -13.66 -26.09 15.12
C SER A 202 -13.65 -24.84 14.24
N LEU A 203 -14.43 -24.85 13.15
CA LEU A 203 -14.57 -23.72 12.21
C LEU A 203 -15.55 -22.63 12.70
N ARG A 204 -16.08 -22.76 13.92
CA ARG A 204 -17.03 -21.81 14.51
C ARG A 204 -16.57 -20.33 14.47
N PRO A 205 -15.31 -19.96 14.76
CA PRO A 205 -14.92 -18.55 14.77
C PRO A 205 -15.03 -17.89 13.39
N LEU A 206 -14.85 -18.65 12.31
CA LEU A 206 -15.05 -18.16 10.94
C LEU A 206 -16.51 -17.81 10.65
N PHE A 207 -17.44 -18.59 11.23
CA PHE A 207 -18.89 -18.41 11.08
C PHE A 207 -19.54 -17.67 12.24
N SER A 208 -18.74 -16.99 13.07
CA SER A 208 -19.24 -16.25 14.23
C SER A 208 -20.19 -15.12 13.82
N ASN A 209 -19.78 -14.32 12.82
CA ASN A 209 -20.50 -13.15 12.34
C ASN A 209 -20.49 -13.11 10.81
N PHE A 210 -21.60 -12.65 10.21
CA PHE A 210 -21.69 -12.47 8.75
C PHE A 210 -20.58 -11.53 8.22
N ILE A 211 -20.26 -10.47 8.96
CA ILE A 211 -19.21 -9.51 8.62
C ILE A 211 -17.83 -10.19 8.54
N VAL A 212 -17.51 -11.06 9.51
CA VAL A 212 -16.25 -11.81 9.58
C VAL A 212 -16.08 -12.69 8.35
N ILE A 213 -17.13 -13.44 7.98
CA ILE A 213 -17.17 -14.29 6.78
C ILE A 213 -16.88 -13.45 5.53
N VAL A 214 -17.61 -12.35 5.35
CA VAL A 214 -17.50 -11.50 4.15
C VAL A 214 -16.08 -10.92 4.03
N ILE A 215 -15.50 -10.42 5.12
CA ILE A 215 -14.14 -9.86 5.14
C ILE A 215 -13.10 -10.92 4.82
N PHE A 216 -13.23 -12.11 5.42
CA PHE A 216 -12.32 -13.22 5.20
C PHE A 216 -12.26 -13.61 3.73
N PHE A 217 -13.41 -13.90 3.12
CA PHE A 217 -13.46 -14.29 1.71
C PHE A 217 -13.07 -13.13 0.78
N PHE A 218 -13.46 -11.89 1.10
CA PHE A 218 -13.08 -10.72 0.32
C PHE A 218 -11.55 -10.58 0.22
N TYR A 219 -10.83 -10.58 1.34
CA TYR A 219 -9.38 -10.42 1.31
C TYR A 219 -8.64 -11.66 0.80
N LEU A 220 -9.18 -12.86 1.02
CA LEU A 220 -8.67 -14.07 0.40
C LEU A 220 -8.71 -13.98 -1.13
N ILE A 221 -9.83 -13.52 -1.69
CA ILE A 221 -9.96 -13.27 -3.15
C ILE A 221 -8.96 -12.20 -3.60
N VAL A 222 -8.77 -11.12 -2.84
CA VAL A 222 -7.82 -10.05 -3.17
C VAL A 222 -6.37 -10.56 -3.20
N ILE A 223 -5.97 -11.40 -2.26
CA ILE A 223 -4.64 -12.03 -2.23
C ILE A 223 -4.48 -12.97 -3.43
N LEU A 224 -5.48 -13.81 -3.71
CA LEU A 224 -5.47 -14.69 -4.89
C LEU A 224 -5.34 -13.89 -6.19
N LEU A 225 -6.13 -12.83 -6.36
CA LEU A 225 -6.04 -11.94 -7.53
C LEU A 225 -4.67 -11.28 -7.67
N SER A 226 -3.96 -11.04 -6.56
CA SER A 226 -2.62 -10.46 -6.58
C SER A 226 -1.56 -11.38 -7.20
N ILE A 227 -1.84 -12.68 -7.33
CA ILE A 227 -0.98 -13.64 -8.05
C ILE A 227 -1.00 -13.36 -9.57
N TRP A 228 -2.18 -13.14 -10.14
CA TRP A 228 -2.31 -12.86 -11.58
C TRP A 228 -2.11 -11.39 -11.91
N TYR A 229 -2.60 -10.48 -11.07
CA TYR A 229 -2.55 -9.03 -11.27
C TYR A 229 -1.63 -8.38 -10.23
N PRO A 230 -0.40 -8.01 -10.62
CA PRO A 230 0.57 -7.47 -9.67
C PRO A 230 0.02 -6.27 -8.91
N ARG A 231 0.18 -6.30 -7.58
CA ARG A 231 -0.23 -5.23 -6.67
C ARG A 231 -1.72 -4.84 -6.78
N PHE A 232 -2.61 -5.81 -6.94
CA PHE A 232 -4.05 -5.60 -7.10
C PHE A 232 -4.66 -4.72 -6.00
N TYR A 233 -4.44 -5.04 -4.72
CA TYR A 233 -4.96 -4.28 -3.59
C TYR A 233 -4.44 -2.84 -3.58
N CYS A 234 -3.12 -2.65 -3.68
CA CYS A 234 -2.51 -1.31 -3.66
C CYS A 234 -2.88 -0.46 -4.88
N ARG A 235 -3.40 -1.07 -5.94
CA ARG A 235 -3.78 -0.40 -7.19
C ARG A 235 -5.25 0.00 -7.20
N TYR A 236 -6.15 -0.83 -6.66
CA TYR A 236 -7.59 -0.64 -6.84
C TYR A 236 -8.40 -0.48 -5.55
N LEU A 237 -7.93 -1.00 -4.42
CA LEU A 237 -8.74 -1.10 -3.20
C LEU A 237 -8.19 -0.25 -2.05
N CYS A 238 -6.88 -0.06 -1.98
CA CYS A 238 -6.24 0.63 -0.85
C CYS A 238 -6.72 2.10 -0.74
N PRO A 239 -7.39 2.50 0.35
CA PRO A 239 -7.86 3.88 0.53
C PRO A 239 -6.70 4.87 0.69
N PHE A 240 -5.63 4.47 1.38
CA PHE A 240 -4.42 5.28 1.47
C PHE A 240 -3.81 5.55 0.09
N ALA A 241 -3.85 4.58 -0.82
CA ALA A 241 -3.36 4.76 -2.18
C ALA A 241 -4.16 5.81 -2.98
N ALA A 242 -5.41 6.10 -2.62
CA ALA A 242 -6.22 7.14 -3.26
C ALA A 242 -5.82 8.54 -2.76
N VAL A 243 -5.66 8.71 -1.44
CA VAL A 243 -5.18 9.97 -0.86
C VAL A 243 -3.75 10.26 -1.33
N ALA A 244 -2.88 9.25 -1.25
CA ALA A 244 -1.48 9.38 -1.65
C ALA A 244 -1.32 9.67 -3.14
N SER A 245 -2.14 9.10 -4.03
CA SER A 245 -2.06 9.42 -5.47
C SER A 245 -2.32 10.90 -5.72
N SER A 246 -3.36 11.47 -5.10
CA SER A 246 -3.73 12.88 -5.30
C SER A 246 -2.64 13.84 -4.83
N ILE A 247 -1.96 13.53 -3.71
CA ILE A 247 -0.85 14.35 -3.21
C ILE A 247 0.41 14.15 -4.07
N SER A 248 0.69 12.90 -4.45
CA SER A 248 1.92 12.55 -5.14
C SER A 248 2.00 13.02 -6.60
N GLU A 249 0.89 13.43 -7.19
CA GLU A 249 0.90 14.10 -8.49
C GLU A 249 1.75 15.38 -8.46
N PHE A 250 1.76 16.08 -7.31
CA PHE A 250 2.54 17.28 -7.04
C PHE A 250 3.92 16.99 -6.41
N SER A 251 4.36 15.72 -6.40
CA SER A 251 5.61 15.36 -5.73
C SER A 251 6.85 15.85 -6.46
N LEU A 252 7.88 16.29 -5.75
CA LEU A 252 9.15 16.75 -6.30
C LEU A 252 9.95 15.62 -6.97
N LEU A 253 9.89 14.41 -6.42
CA LEU A 253 10.64 13.27 -6.96
C LEU A 253 9.83 12.55 -8.05
N LYS A 254 10.22 12.76 -9.31
CA LYS A 254 9.50 12.23 -10.49
C LYS A 254 10.41 11.40 -11.39
N LEU A 255 9.80 10.66 -12.31
CA LEU A 255 10.52 10.01 -13.40
C LEU A 255 10.54 10.91 -14.63
N SER A 256 11.67 10.91 -15.32
CA SER A 256 11.90 11.67 -16.55
C SER A 256 12.36 10.73 -17.66
N ARG A 257 11.96 11.02 -18.90
CA ARG A 257 12.28 10.24 -20.09
C ARG A 257 13.08 11.12 -21.05
N ASN A 258 14.28 10.69 -21.40
CA ASN A 258 15.09 11.37 -22.41
C ASN A 258 14.48 11.13 -23.81
N PRO A 259 14.06 12.18 -24.54
CA PRO A 259 13.41 12.05 -25.84
C PRO A 259 14.38 11.56 -26.93
N VAL A 260 15.68 11.85 -26.81
CA VAL A 260 16.69 11.43 -27.80
C VAL A 260 16.98 9.93 -27.69
N ARG A 261 17.00 9.39 -26.46
CA ARG A 261 17.27 7.96 -26.23
C ARG A 261 16.04 7.07 -26.40
N CYS A 262 14.82 7.61 -26.29
CA CYS A 262 13.61 6.80 -26.28
C CYS A 262 13.00 6.62 -27.69
N VAL A 263 13.02 5.39 -28.18
CA VAL A 263 12.44 5.00 -29.50
C VAL A 263 10.90 4.84 -29.52
N GLY A 264 10.20 5.16 -28.43
CA GLY A 264 8.73 5.13 -28.38
C GLY A 264 8.06 3.74 -28.36
N ARG A 265 6.74 3.71 -28.59
CA ARG A 265 5.89 2.51 -28.45
C ARG A 265 5.99 1.58 -29.66
N THR A 266 6.21 2.14 -30.85
CA THR A 266 6.31 1.42 -32.13
C THR A 266 7.47 0.43 -32.13
N GLU A 267 8.60 0.81 -31.54
CA GLU A 267 9.83 -0.01 -31.57
C GLU A 267 10.14 -0.74 -30.26
N CYS A 268 9.64 -0.28 -29.10
CA CYS A 268 10.02 -0.84 -27.79
C CYS A 268 8.84 -1.14 -26.86
N GLY A 269 8.31 -0.12 -26.17
CA GLY A 269 7.22 -0.27 -25.19
C GLY A 269 7.52 -1.14 -23.95
N VAL A 270 8.80 -1.46 -23.65
CA VAL A 270 9.15 -2.34 -22.52
C VAL A 270 8.76 -1.75 -21.17
N CYS A 271 8.91 -0.43 -20.98
CA CYS A 271 8.57 0.26 -19.73
C CYS A 271 7.10 0.07 -19.31
N GLU A 272 6.16 0.22 -20.25
CA GLU A 272 4.73 -0.03 -20.03
C GLU A 272 4.45 -1.53 -19.87
N LYS A 273 5.23 -2.40 -20.53
CA LYS A 273 5.13 -3.86 -20.41
C LYS A 273 5.48 -4.34 -18.99
N VAL A 274 6.52 -3.81 -18.36
CA VAL A 274 6.99 -4.26 -17.04
C VAL A 274 6.36 -3.53 -15.85
N CYS A 275 5.64 -2.42 -16.09
CA CYS A 275 5.05 -1.62 -15.01
C CYS A 275 3.95 -2.40 -14.26
N PRO A 276 4.09 -2.67 -12.93
CA PRO A 276 3.08 -3.39 -12.16
C PRO A 276 1.78 -2.57 -12.01
N LYS A 277 1.87 -1.25 -12.08
CA LYS A 277 0.72 -0.32 -12.04
C LYS A 277 0.04 -0.13 -13.41
N GLN A 278 0.62 -0.67 -14.49
CA GLN A 278 0.23 -0.46 -15.89
C GLN A 278 0.04 1.02 -16.30
N ILE A 279 0.96 1.88 -15.89
CA ILE A 279 0.99 3.29 -16.30
C ILE A 279 1.39 3.39 -17.78
N ARG A 280 0.69 4.24 -18.53
CA ARG A 280 0.98 4.53 -19.95
C ARG A 280 2.03 5.64 -20.08
N MET A 281 3.25 5.32 -19.66
CA MET A 281 4.39 6.25 -19.57
C MET A 281 4.73 6.93 -20.89
N LEU A 282 4.42 6.31 -22.04
CA LEU A 282 4.79 6.86 -23.35
C LEU A 282 3.83 7.95 -23.82
N ASP A 283 2.63 8.04 -23.24
CA ASP A 283 1.65 9.10 -23.53
C ASP A 283 1.78 10.31 -22.59
N GLU A 284 2.57 10.19 -21.52
CA GLU A 284 2.89 11.29 -20.61
C GLU A 284 4.05 12.15 -21.15
N HIS A 285 4.17 13.37 -20.60
CA HIS A 285 5.24 14.30 -20.93
C HIS A 285 6.63 13.68 -20.68
N PHE A 286 7.59 14.03 -21.55
CA PHE A 286 8.95 13.50 -21.48
C PHE A 286 9.73 14.05 -20.28
N GLU A 287 9.49 15.31 -19.90
CA GLU A 287 10.19 15.96 -18.79
C GLU A 287 9.90 15.28 -17.46
N PHE A 288 8.62 15.09 -17.15
CA PHE A 288 8.17 14.49 -15.90
C PHE A 288 6.89 13.67 -16.11
N PHE A 289 6.86 12.48 -15.52
CA PHE A 289 5.70 11.61 -15.54
C PHE A 289 5.53 10.87 -14.21
N THR A 290 4.28 10.74 -13.76
CA THR A 290 3.90 10.12 -12.47
C THR A 290 2.71 9.16 -12.61
N GLY A 291 2.07 9.08 -13.77
CA GLY A 291 0.87 8.29 -13.97
C GLY A 291 -0.31 8.81 -13.17
N ASN A 292 -0.50 10.13 -13.13
CA ASN A 292 -1.50 10.81 -12.29
C ASN A 292 -1.32 10.42 -10.80
N GLY A 293 -0.08 10.42 -10.32
CA GLY A 293 0.26 9.99 -8.97
C GLY A 293 0.13 8.48 -8.70
N GLU A 294 -0.04 7.63 -9.70
CA GLU A 294 -0.07 6.17 -9.50
C GLU A 294 1.31 5.51 -9.34
N CYS A 295 2.36 6.19 -9.80
CA CYS A 295 3.72 5.69 -9.76
C CYS A 295 4.20 5.53 -8.32
N ASN A 296 4.59 4.31 -7.95
CA ASN A 296 5.17 3.99 -6.64
C ASN A 296 6.69 3.98 -6.65
N LEU A 297 7.32 4.57 -7.68
CA LEU A 297 8.78 4.60 -7.87
C LEU A 297 9.47 3.23 -7.67
N CYS A 298 8.87 2.13 -8.13
CA CYS A 298 9.48 0.79 -8.04
C CYS A 298 10.70 0.60 -8.97
N LEU A 299 10.96 1.55 -9.87
CA LEU A 299 12.09 1.60 -10.81
C LEU A 299 12.27 0.42 -11.77
N LYS A 300 11.34 -0.55 -11.81
CA LYS A 300 11.36 -1.67 -12.78
C LYS A 300 11.45 -1.19 -14.24
N CYS A 301 10.83 -0.06 -14.57
CA CYS A 301 10.89 0.53 -15.92
C CYS A 301 12.30 1.03 -16.26
N LYS A 302 13.00 1.70 -15.33
CA LYS A 302 14.39 2.14 -15.48
C LYS A 302 15.34 0.94 -15.60
N GLU A 303 15.16 -0.05 -14.72
CA GLU A 303 15.97 -1.28 -14.71
C GLU A 303 15.84 -2.04 -16.03
N ARG A 304 14.63 -2.19 -16.59
CA ARG A 304 14.41 -2.97 -17.82
C ARG A 304 14.51 -2.19 -19.12
N CYS A 305 14.73 -0.87 -19.08
CA CYS A 305 14.83 -0.05 -20.29
C CYS A 305 16.11 -0.38 -21.08
N PRO A 306 16.02 -0.86 -22.34
CA PRO A 306 17.21 -1.20 -23.14
C PRO A 306 18.06 0.01 -23.53
N TYR A 307 17.45 1.18 -23.66
CA TYR A 307 18.10 2.42 -24.11
C TYR A 307 18.51 3.36 -22.98
N GLU A 308 18.31 2.94 -21.72
CA GLU A 308 18.63 3.76 -20.53
C GLU A 308 18.05 5.17 -20.59
N ALA A 309 16.84 5.29 -21.14
CA ALA A 309 16.17 6.56 -21.39
C ALA A 309 15.44 7.11 -20.15
N ILE A 310 15.22 6.29 -19.11
CA ILE A 310 14.44 6.67 -17.93
C ILE A 310 15.39 7.04 -16.78
N THR A 311 15.19 8.23 -16.22
CA THR A 311 15.97 8.77 -15.09
C THR A 311 15.04 9.25 -13.97
N VAL A 312 15.58 9.36 -12.76
CA VAL A 312 14.87 9.97 -11.62
C VAL A 312 15.37 11.40 -11.54
N ARG A 313 14.46 12.38 -11.46
CA ARG A 313 14.79 13.81 -11.38
C ARG A 313 13.92 14.49 -10.33
N PHE A 314 14.43 15.57 -9.77
CA PHE A 314 13.68 16.50 -8.93
C PHE A 314 13.05 17.59 -9.80
N GLY A 315 11.76 17.85 -9.64
CA GLY A 315 11.00 18.91 -10.34
C GLY A 315 9.50 18.77 -10.18
#